data_AF-A0A1Y1Y4S7-F1
#
_entry.id   AF-A0A1Y1Y4S7-F1
#
_cell.length_a   1.000
_cell.length_b   1.000
_cell.length_c   1.000
_cell.angle_alpha   90.00
_cell.angle_beta   90.00
_cell.angle_gamma   90.00
#
_symmetry.space_group_name_H-M   'P 1'
#
loop_
_entity.id
_entity.type
_entity.pdbx_description
1 polymer ?
#
loop_
_entity_poly.entity_id
_entity_poly.type
_entity_poly.pdbx_seq_one_letter_code
_entity_poly.pdbx_strand_id
1 'polypeptide(L)'
;MDTNTTDHFDALSPELTMAIFSYLLDHDLCRCSVVSRKWRAISNNESLWRSLCKESWEGKKGWSGLANLSVDQVASALVTKNALSAAKLPLNDHVSWKLWLQLSHKDSQRTCITVDEMCGDWILHIGINQKCDPIPTRFESDFSFSSENTGVLKWEIVGNAIKLPDFPPLQVARTADWGWRLYCPYFAFYEAEV
;
A
#
# COMPACT_ATOMS: atom_id res chain seq x y z
N MET A 1 -9.73 36.99 35.17
CA MET A 1 -8.81 35.84 35.22
C MET A 1 -8.03 35.88 33.93
N ASP A 2 -6.83 36.46 34.00
CA ASP A 2 -5.98 36.70 32.84
C ASP A 2 -5.25 35.41 32.45
N THR A 3 -5.75 34.71 31.44
CA THR A 3 -4.99 33.64 30.80
C THR A 3 -4.13 34.24 29.70
N ASN A 4 -3.11 35.01 30.10
CA ASN A 4 -2.05 35.42 29.20
C ASN A 4 -1.04 34.26 29.05
N THR A 5 -1.52 33.11 28.59
CA THR A 5 -0.67 32.01 28.13
C THR A 5 -0.20 32.40 26.73
N THR A 6 0.88 33.18 26.66
CA THR A 6 1.55 33.48 25.39
C THR A 6 1.96 32.15 24.77
N ASP A 7 1.39 31.79 23.63
CA ASP A 7 1.78 30.57 22.92
C ASP A 7 3.25 30.68 22.54
N HIS A 8 4.10 29.89 23.20
CA HIS A 8 5.54 29.91 22.95
C HIS A 8 5.89 29.54 21.50
N PHE A 9 4.97 28.90 20.76
CA PHE A 9 5.12 28.63 19.32
C PHE A 9 4.84 29.84 18.42
N ASP A 10 4.20 30.89 18.93
CA ASP A 10 4.08 32.14 18.18
C ASP A 10 5.44 32.84 18.05
N ALA A 11 6.32 32.67 19.06
CA ALA A 11 7.69 33.17 19.05
C ALA A 11 8.65 32.33 18.18
N LEU A 12 8.30 31.09 17.83
CA LEU A 12 9.12 30.24 16.96
C LEU A 12 8.98 30.63 15.50
N SER A 13 10.10 30.62 14.78
CA SER A 13 10.11 30.80 13.33
C SER A 13 9.40 29.61 12.65
N PRO A 14 8.77 29.82 11.48
CA PRO A 14 8.10 28.74 10.74
C PRO A 14 9.02 27.55 10.45
N GLU A 15 10.31 27.79 10.23
CA GLU A 15 11.32 26.77 9.93
C GLU A 15 11.57 25.86 11.13
N LEU A 16 11.68 26.43 12.34
CA LEU A 16 11.85 25.65 13.57
C LEU A 16 10.60 24.82 13.88
N THR A 17 9.42 25.40 13.70
CA THR A 17 8.16 24.66 13.85
C THR A 17 8.07 23.53 12.82
N MET A 18 8.49 23.76 11.57
CA MET A 18 8.53 22.73 10.54
C MET A 18 9.52 21.61 10.89
N ALA A 19 10.70 21.94 11.44
CA ALA A 19 11.68 20.97 11.92
C ALA A 19 11.14 20.15 13.11
N ILE A 20 10.35 20.75 14.00
CA ILE A 20 9.65 20.00 15.05
C ILE A 20 8.62 19.06 14.43
N PHE A 21 7.84 19.56 13.47
CA PHE A 21 6.78 18.79 12.81
C PHE A 21 7.32 17.62 11.98
N SER A 22 8.57 17.67 11.51
CA SER A 22 9.18 16.52 10.79
C SER A 22 9.41 15.30 11.67
N TYR A 23 9.33 15.42 13.00
CA TYR A 23 9.38 14.27 13.92
C TYR A 23 7.99 13.71 14.26
N LEU A 24 6.90 14.32 13.76
CA LEU A 24 5.54 13.92 14.07
C LEU A 24 5.02 12.87 13.07
N LEU A 25 4.17 11.99 13.58
CA LEU A 25 3.41 11.05 12.75
C LEU A 25 2.25 11.76 12.03
N ASP A 26 1.69 11.10 11.02
CA ASP A 26 0.60 11.59 10.17
C ASP A 26 -0.62 12.08 10.98
N HIS A 27 -1.03 11.32 12.00
CA HIS A 27 -2.17 11.68 12.85
C HIS A 27 -1.90 12.91 13.72
N ASP A 28 -0.67 13.09 14.20
CA ASP A 28 -0.29 14.25 14.99
C ASP A 28 -0.19 15.50 14.11
N LEU A 29 0.33 15.39 12.89
CA LEU A 29 0.28 16.48 11.91
C LEU A 29 -1.16 16.90 11.59
N CYS A 30 -2.09 15.94 11.50
CA CYS A 30 -3.51 16.26 11.34
C CYS A 30 -4.06 17.04 12.53
N ARG A 31 -3.68 16.69 13.77
CA ARG A 31 -4.08 17.43 14.97
C ARG A 31 -3.47 18.83 15.01
N CYS A 32 -2.20 18.98 14.64
CA CYS A 32 -1.56 20.28 14.51
C CYS A 32 -2.34 21.21 13.56
N SER A 33 -2.94 20.66 12.50
CA SER A 33 -3.69 21.45 11.52
C SER A 33 -4.96 22.14 12.03
N VAL A 34 -5.46 21.74 13.20
CA VAL A 34 -6.66 22.34 13.82
C VAL A 34 -6.35 23.28 14.98
N VAL A 35 -5.07 23.43 15.37
CA VAL A 35 -4.64 24.29 16.48
C VAL A 35 -4.76 25.78 16.11
N SER A 36 -4.15 26.19 14.99
CA SER A 36 -4.16 27.58 14.53
C SER A 36 -3.99 27.67 13.01
N ARG A 37 -4.22 28.85 12.42
CA ARG A 37 -3.97 29.09 10.98
C ARG A 37 -2.49 28.92 10.62
N LYS A 38 -1.57 29.37 11.49
CA LYS A 38 -0.12 29.22 11.32
C LYS A 38 0.26 27.74 11.31
N TRP A 39 -0.21 26.98 12.30
CA TRP A 39 0.07 25.54 12.38
C TRP A 39 -0.52 24.76 11.21
N ARG A 40 -1.74 25.12 10.78
CA ARG A 40 -2.37 24.53 9.59
C ARG A 40 -1.54 24.72 8.32
N ALA A 41 -0.95 25.89 8.12
CA ALA A 41 -0.11 26.13 6.95
C ALA A 41 1.15 25.24 6.99
N ILE A 42 1.80 25.12 8.15
CA ILE A 42 3.03 24.33 8.31
C ILE A 42 2.74 22.82 8.26
N SER A 43 1.70 22.34 8.95
CA SER A 43 1.34 20.91 9.01
C SER A 43 0.87 20.34 7.68
N ASN A 44 0.38 21.19 6.76
CA ASN A 44 0.00 20.79 5.40
C ASN A 44 1.13 21.02 4.38
N ASN A 45 2.36 21.28 4.83
CA ASN A 45 3.50 21.40 3.93
C ASN A 45 3.80 20.06 3.25
N GLU A 46 3.84 20.05 1.90
CA GLU A 46 4.07 18.86 1.09
C GLU A 46 5.36 18.10 1.42
N SER A 47 6.41 18.79 1.87
CA SER A 47 7.68 18.13 2.22
C SER A 47 7.58 17.21 3.43
N LEU A 48 6.75 17.56 4.43
CA LEU A 48 6.51 16.72 5.61
C LEU A 48 5.81 15.41 5.20
N TRP A 49 4.73 15.53 4.43
CA TRP A 49 3.98 14.38 3.95
C TRP A 49 4.79 13.51 2.99
N ARG A 50 5.63 14.12 2.14
CA ARG A 50 6.55 13.38 1.28
C ARG A 50 7.54 12.53 2.08
N SER A 51 8.10 13.07 3.16
CA SER A 51 9.01 12.32 4.04
C SER A 51 8.30 11.14 4.71
N LEU A 52 7.08 11.35 5.21
CA LEU A 52 6.26 10.26 5.76
C LEU A 52 5.93 9.18 4.72
N CYS A 53 5.62 9.56 3.48
CA CYS A 53 5.46 8.61 2.38
C CYS A 53 6.75 7.82 2.14
N LYS A 54 7.90 8.51 2.11
CA LYS A 54 9.20 7.85 1.88
C LYS A 54 9.46 6.76 2.91
N GLU A 55 9.30 7.08 4.19
CA GLU A 55 9.50 6.12 5.29
C GLU A 55 8.48 4.99 5.26
N SER A 56 7.20 5.30 5.00
CA SER A 56 6.11 4.31 5.00
C SER A 56 6.20 3.34 3.82
N TRP A 57 6.70 3.80 2.67
CA TRP A 57 6.74 3.04 1.41
C TRP A 57 8.06 2.30 1.20
N GLU A 58 9.05 2.52 2.06
CA GLU A 58 10.33 1.82 1.98
C GLU A 58 10.13 0.31 2.12
N GLY A 59 10.68 -0.45 1.16
CA GLY A 59 10.51 -1.89 1.09
C GLY A 59 9.10 -2.37 0.78
N LYS A 60 8.18 -1.47 0.38
CA LYS A 60 6.81 -1.86 -0.01
C LYS A 60 6.72 -2.09 -1.52
N LYS A 61 6.18 -3.24 -1.90
CA LYS A 61 6.04 -3.67 -3.30
C LYS A 61 5.21 -2.68 -4.09
N GLY A 62 5.74 -2.24 -5.24
CA GLY A 62 5.09 -1.23 -6.08
C GLY A 62 5.20 0.22 -5.60
N TRP A 63 5.32 0.46 -4.28
CA TRP A 63 5.37 1.79 -3.68
C TRP A 63 6.79 2.31 -3.38
N SER A 64 7.75 1.39 -3.23
CA SER A 64 9.14 1.76 -2.95
C SER A 64 9.73 2.64 -4.05
N GLY A 65 10.45 3.68 -3.63
CA GLY A 65 11.08 4.68 -4.50
C GLY A 65 10.14 5.72 -5.11
N LEU A 66 8.81 5.61 -4.95
CA LEU A 66 7.86 6.57 -5.52
C LEU A 66 7.94 7.95 -4.86
N ALA A 67 8.35 8.02 -3.60
CA ALA A 67 8.58 9.28 -2.91
C ALA A 67 9.70 10.14 -3.55
N ASN A 68 10.54 9.55 -4.42
CA ASN A 68 11.57 10.30 -5.16
C ASN A 68 11.02 11.01 -6.40
N LEU A 69 9.81 10.65 -6.86
CA LEU A 69 9.15 11.25 -8.02
C LEU A 69 8.44 12.57 -7.66
N SER A 70 7.95 13.28 -8.67
CA SER A 70 6.98 14.37 -8.44
C SER A 70 5.61 13.79 -8.08
N VAL A 71 4.79 14.60 -7.38
CA VAL A 71 3.45 14.17 -6.92
C VAL A 71 2.54 13.71 -8.06
N ASP A 72 2.68 14.32 -9.24
CA ASP A 72 1.89 14.01 -10.44
C ASP A 72 2.36 12.73 -11.15
N GLN A 73 3.64 12.36 -10.99
CA GLN A 73 4.22 11.15 -11.59
C GLN A 73 3.85 9.88 -10.84
N VAL A 74 3.47 9.98 -9.57
CA VAL A 74 3.16 8.82 -8.70
C VAL A 74 2.05 7.96 -9.31
N ALA A 75 0.97 8.57 -9.82
CA ALA A 75 -0.16 7.85 -10.41
C ALA A 75 0.28 6.97 -11.60
N SER A 76 1.02 7.55 -12.54
CA SER A 76 1.53 6.84 -13.72
C SER A 76 2.50 5.72 -13.32
N ALA A 77 3.36 5.97 -12.34
CA ALA A 77 4.31 4.98 -11.85
C ALA A 77 3.62 3.81 -11.14
N LEU A 78 2.56 4.05 -10.36
CA LEU A 78 1.76 3.00 -9.70
C LEU A 78 1.08 2.09 -10.72
N VAL A 79 0.49 2.67 -11.77
CA VAL A 79 -0.14 1.89 -12.86
C VAL A 79 0.90 1.09 -13.62
N THR A 80 2.04 1.71 -13.97
CA THR A 80 3.13 1.01 -14.69
C THR A 80 3.69 -0.16 -13.89
N LYS A 81 3.75 -0.04 -12.56
CA LYS A 81 4.21 -1.10 -11.65
C LYS A 81 3.12 -2.12 -11.29
N ASN A 82 1.91 -2.00 -11.83
CA ASN A 82 0.72 -2.76 -11.44
C ASN A 82 0.42 -2.72 -9.92
N ALA A 83 0.92 -1.70 -9.23
CA ALA A 83 0.79 -1.56 -7.78
C ALA A 83 -0.62 -1.10 -7.37
N LEU A 84 -1.27 -0.33 -8.26
CA LEU A 84 -2.63 0.15 -8.06
C LEU A 84 -3.34 0.24 -9.42
N SER A 85 -4.56 -0.31 -9.50
CA SER A 85 -5.41 -0.18 -10.68
C SER A 85 -5.80 1.28 -10.95
N ALA A 86 -5.87 1.67 -12.22
CA ALA A 86 -6.25 3.02 -12.64
C ALA A 86 -7.62 3.47 -12.09
N ALA A 87 -8.55 2.53 -11.90
CA ALA A 87 -9.87 2.81 -11.33
C ALA A 87 -9.84 3.26 -9.86
N LYS A 88 -8.72 3.05 -9.16
CA LYS A 88 -8.54 3.41 -7.74
C LYS A 88 -7.72 4.69 -7.56
N LEU A 89 -7.29 5.30 -8.66
CA LEU A 89 -6.54 6.56 -8.61
C LEU A 89 -7.49 7.72 -8.25
N PRO A 90 -6.99 8.73 -7.52
CA PRO A 90 -7.77 9.92 -7.25
C PRO A 90 -8.11 10.65 -8.56
N LEU A 91 -9.41 10.86 -8.79
CA LEU A 91 -9.95 11.56 -9.96
C LEU A 91 -9.87 13.10 -9.86
N ASN A 92 -9.37 13.64 -8.74
CA ASN A 92 -9.43 15.07 -8.43
C ASN A 92 -8.24 15.86 -8.99
N ASP A 93 -8.49 17.11 -9.35
CA ASP A 93 -7.52 18.09 -9.89
C ASP A 93 -6.38 18.49 -8.91
N HIS A 94 -6.45 18.08 -7.64
CA HIS A 94 -5.43 18.38 -6.64
C HIS A 94 -4.91 17.12 -5.96
N VAL A 95 -3.80 16.61 -6.49
CA VAL A 95 -3.03 15.52 -5.91
C VAL A 95 -2.03 16.10 -4.90
N SER A 96 -1.93 15.49 -3.72
CA SER A 96 -1.00 15.87 -2.65
C SER A 96 -0.33 14.63 -2.06
N TRP A 97 0.84 14.80 -1.43
CA TRP A 97 1.51 13.70 -0.72
C TRP A 97 0.64 13.15 0.42
N LYS A 98 -0.14 14.02 1.07
CA LYS A 98 -1.12 13.62 2.09
C LYS A 98 -2.16 12.65 1.54
N LEU A 99 -2.69 12.92 0.36
CA LEU A 99 -3.66 12.05 -0.31
C LEU A 99 -3.03 10.70 -0.66
N TRP A 100 -1.80 10.70 -1.19
CA TRP A 100 -1.09 9.47 -1.50
C TRP A 100 -0.80 8.62 -0.26
N LEU A 101 -0.41 9.24 0.86
CA LEU A 101 -0.19 8.51 2.11
C LEU A 101 -1.47 7.81 2.56
N GLN A 102 -2.59 8.55 2.57
CA GLN A 102 -3.90 7.99 2.92
C GLN A 102 -4.33 6.85 1.99
N LEU A 103 -4.10 7.01 0.68
CA LEU A 103 -4.43 5.99 -0.30
C LEU A 103 -3.59 4.74 -0.09
N SER A 104 -2.28 4.90 0.14
CA SER A 104 -1.37 3.79 0.39
C SER A 104 -1.74 2.99 1.64
N HIS A 105 -2.13 3.67 2.73
CA HIS A 105 -2.61 3.00 3.94
C HIS A 105 -3.89 2.22 3.68
N LYS A 106 -4.87 2.81 2.99
CA LYS A 106 -6.10 2.09 2.60
C LYS A 106 -5.81 0.88 1.72
N ASP A 107 -4.89 1.03 0.76
CA ASP A 107 -4.50 -0.04 -0.14
C ASP A 107 -3.76 -1.18 0.58
N SER A 108 -2.94 -0.85 1.58
CA SER A 108 -2.23 -1.83 2.41
C SER A 108 -3.15 -2.71 3.27
N GLN A 109 -4.38 -2.25 3.55
CA GLN A 109 -5.36 -2.93 4.40
C GLN A 109 -6.41 -3.73 3.61
N ARG A 110 -6.25 -3.81 2.28
CA ARG A 110 -7.23 -4.49 1.43
C ARG A 110 -7.27 -5.99 1.68
N THR A 111 -8.48 -6.54 1.59
CA THR A 111 -8.76 -7.98 1.67
C THR A 111 -9.41 -8.52 0.39
N CYS A 112 -9.41 -7.72 -0.67
CA CYS A 112 -9.93 -8.08 -1.98
C CYS A 112 -8.90 -7.78 -3.07
N ILE A 113 -8.67 -8.77 -3.93
CA ILE A 113 -7.76 -8.71 -5.07
C ILE A 113 -8.58 -8.60 -6.35
N THR A 114 -8.12 -7.82 -7.33
CA THR A 114 -8.76 -7.75 -8.65
C THR A 114 -8.24 -8.85 -9.58
N VAL A 115 -8.94 -9.09 -10.69
CA VAL A 115 -8.47 -10.04 -11.72
C VAL A 115 -7.09 -9.62 -12.26
N ASP A 116 -6.90 -8.33 -12.53
CA ASP A 116 -5.61 -7.81 -13.03
C ASP A 116 -4.45 -8.02 -12.04
N GLU A 117 -4.71 -7.84 -10.74
CA GLU A 117 -3.73 -8.06 -9.66
C GLU A 117 -3.48 -9.55 -9.40
N MET A 118 -4.43 -10.41 -9.76
CA MET A 118 -4.30 -11.86 -9.66
C MET A 118 -3.39 -12.43 -10.76
N CYS A 119 -3.45 -11.84 -11.95
CA CYS A 119 -2.71 -12.35 -13.11
C CYS A 119 -1.20 -12.07 -12.99
N GLY A 120 -0.38 -13.05 -13.36
CA GLY A 120 1.07 -12.95 -13.29
C GLY A 120 1.72 -14.12 -12.57
N ASP A 121 2.97 -13.93 -12.17
CA ASP A 121 3.81 -14.96 -11.55
C ASP A 121 3.65 -14.98 -10.03
N TRP A 122 3.54 -16.18 -9.48
CA TRP A 122 3.30 -16.46 -8.08
C TRP A 122 4.18 -17.61 -7.60
N ILE A 123 4.48 -17.62 -6.32
CA ILE A 123 5.25 -18.67 -5.66
C ILE A 123 4.33 -19.45 -4.73
N LEU A 124 4.16 -20.74 -4.99
CA LEU A 124 3.40 -21.68 -4.18
C LEU A 124 4.28 -22.31 -3.11
N HIS A 125 3.88 -22.14 -1.85
CA HIS A 125 4.46 -22.79 -0.68
C HIS A 125 3.49 -23.86 -0.16
N ILE A 126 3.90 -25.13 -0.24
CA ILE A 126 3.12 -26.28 0.23
C ILE A 126 3.50 -26.60 1.68
N GLY A 127 2.50 -26.76 2.54
CA GLY A 127 2.66 -27.18 3.93
C GLY A 127 3.25 -26.09 4.82
N ILE A 128 2.45 -25.60 5.78
CA ILE A 128 2.90 -24.56 6.74
C ILE A 128 4.15 -25.00 7.53
N ASN A 129 4.33 -26.31 7.73
CA ASN A 129 5.40 -26.91 8.52
C ASN A 129 6.37 -27.78 7.71
N GLN A 130 6.16 -27.93 6.40
CA GLN A 130 7.04 -28.73 5.55
C GLN A 130 7.94 -27.79 4.76
N LYS A 131 9.26 -27.99 4.85
CA LYS A 131 10.22 -27.27 4.01
C LYS A 131 10.24 -27.90 2.62
N CYS A 132 9.20 -27.64 1.86
CA CYS A 132 9.21 -27.88 0.42
C CYS A 132 9.85 -26.70 -0.28
N ASP A 133 10.53 -26.97 -1.40
CA ASP A 133 11.04 -25.90 -2.25
C ASP A 133 9.87 -25.09 -2.80
N PRO A 134 9.99 -23.75 -2.89
CA PRO A 134 8.93 -22.91 -3.46
C PRO A 134 8.71 -23.26 -4.93
N ILE A 135 7.44 -23.39 -5.33
CA ILE A 135 7.07 -23.80 -6.69
C ILE A 135 6.61 -22.57 -7.48
N PRO A 136 7.26 -22.22 -8.60
CA PRO A 136 6.77 -21.18 -9.49
C PRO A 136 5.42 -21.58 -10.11
N THR A 137 4.51 -20.63 -10.14
CA THR A 137 3.16 -20.80 -10.67
C THR A 137 2.71 -19.53 -11.35
N ARG A 138 1.70 -19.64 -12.21
CA ARG A 138 1.21 -18.49 -12.98
C ARG A 138 -0.29 -18.52 -13.10
N PHE A 139 -0.91 -17.37 -12.87
CA PHE A 139 -2.34 -17.14 -13.09
C PHE A 139 -2.51 -16.29 -14.35
N GLU A 140 -3.35 -16.75 -15.26
CA GLU A 140 -3.59 -16.10 -16.54
C GLU A 140 -4.95 -15.39 -16.58
N SER A 141 -5.07 -14.42 -17.49
CA SER A 141 -6.28 -13.61 -17.66
C SER A 141 -7.48 -14.37 -18.24
N ASP A 142 -7.26 -15.58 -18.78
CA ASP A 142 -8.31 -16.50 -19.22
C ASP A 142 -8.85 -17.40 -18.09
N PHE A 143 -8.52 -17.05 -16.84
CA PHE A 143 -8.85 -17.81 -15.64
C PHE A 143 -8.19 -19.19 -15.59
N SER A 144 -7.06 -19.39 -16.29
CA SER A 144 -6.22 -20.57 -16.12
C SER A 144 -5.12 -20.35 -15.08
N PHE A 145 -4.77 -21.43 -14.38
CA PHE A 145 -3.69 -21.53 -13.43
C PHE A 145 -2.75 -22.64 -13.93
N SER A 146 -1.45 -22.36 -13.97
CA SER A 146 -0.46 -23.36 -14.34
C SER A 146 0.63 -23.47 -13.28
N SER A 147 1.04 -24.71 -13.02
CA SER A 147 2.21 -25.06 -12.21
C SER A 147 2.87 -26.27 -12.85
N GLU A 148 4.19 -26.41 -12.68
CA GLU A 148 4.96 -27.53 -13.19
C GLU A 148 4.38 -28.90 -12.77
N ASN A 149 3.77 -28.97 -11.58
CA ASN A 149 3.33 -30.23 -10.98
C ASN A 149 1.84 -30.55 -11.15
N THR A 150 0.98 -29.54 -11.29
CA THR A 150 -0.49 -29.75 -11.31
C THR A 150 -1.09 -29.66 -12.71
N GLY A 151 -0.30 -29.30 -13.72
CA GLY A 151 -0.83 -28.98 -15.05
C GLY A 151 -1.67 -27.70 -15.03
N VAL A 152 -2.65 -27.62 -15.93
CA VAL A 152 -3.52 -26.44 -16.09
C VAL A 152 -4.84 -26.67 -15.36
N LEU A 153 -5.12 -25.84 -14.37
CA LEU A 153 -6.42 -25.76 -13.68
C LEU A 153 -7.16 -24.49 -14.09
N LYS A 154 -8.46 -24.44 -13.83
CA LYS A 154 -9.22 -23.18 -13.90
C LYS A 154 -9.35 -22.58 -12.51
N TRP A 155 -9.41 -21.27 -12.39
CA TRP A 155 -9.64 -20.58 -11.14
C TRP A 155 -10.83 -19.63 -11.26
N GLU A 156 -11.47 -19.30 -10.15
CA GLU A 156 -12.58 -18.36 -10.11
C GLU A 156 -12.53 -17.48 -8.86
N ILE A 157 -13.07 -16.27 -8.95
CA ILE A 157 -13.27 -15.39 -7.79
C ILE A 157 -14.64 -15.68 -7.20
N VAL A 158 -14.70 -16.07 -5.92
CA VAL A 158 -15.94 -16.34 -5.19
C VAL A 158 -15.98 -15.46 -3.96
N GLY A 159 -16.72 -14.36 -4.05
CA GLY A 159 -16.72 -13.32 -3.02
C GLY A 159 -15.33 -12.67 -2.89
N ASN A 160 -14.72 -12.76 -1.70
CA ASN A 160 -13.36 -12.27 -1.43
C ASN A 160 -12.30 -13.39 -1.44
N ALA A 161 -12.64 -14.58 -1.95
CA ALA A 161 -11.74 -15.72 -2.02
C ALA A 161 -11.48 -16.14 -3.47
N ILE A 162 -10.33 -16.78 -3.69
CA ILE A 162 -9.99 -17.42 -4.96
C ILE A 162 -10.22 -18.91 -4.82
N LYS A 163 -10.90 -19.53 -5.78
CA LYS A 163 -11.19 -20.97 -5.74
C LYS A 163 -10.49 -21.69 -6.89
N LEU A 164 -9.80 -22.77 -6.53
CA LEU A 164 -9.23 -23.75 -7.45
C LEU A 164 -10.04 -25.06 -7.33
N PRO A 165 -10.12 -25.88 -8.39
CA PRO A 165 -10.72 -27.21 -8.36
C PRO A 165 -10.10 -28.04 -7.25
N ASP A 166 -10.95 -28.78 -6.54
CA ASP A 166 -10.54 -29.74 -5.50
C ASP A 166 -9.83 -29.15 -4.27
N PHE A 167 -9.71 -27.82 -4.17
CA PHE A 167 -9.11 -27.14 -3.03
C PHE A 167 -10.12 -26.22 -2.31
N PRO A 168 -9.94 -25.99 -0.99
CA PRO A 168 -10.72 -24.99 -0.28
C PRO A 168 -10.53 -23.59 -0.87
N PRO A 169 -11.52 -22.70 -0.75
CA PRO A 169 -11.36 -21.29 -1.14
C PRO A 169 -10.17 -20.64 -0.44
N LEU A 170 -9.28 -20.07 -1.23
CA LEU A 170 -8.08 -19.36 -0.81
C LEU A 170 -8.48 -17.97 -0.30
N GLN A 171 -8.14 -17.69 0.94
CA GLN A 171 -8.32 -16.38 1.54
C GLN A 171 -7.28 -15.40 0.99
N VAL A 172 -7.71 -14.17 0.72
CA VAL A 172 -6.86 -13.10 0.21
C VAL A 172 -6.41 -12.22 1.36
N ALA A 173 -5.10 -11.94 1.44
CA ALA A 173 -4.53 -11.02 2.40
C ALA A 173 -3.33 -10.26 1.82
N ARG A 174 -3.03 -9.11 2.42
CA ARG A 174 -1.80 -8.35 2.15
C ARG A 174 -0.64 -8.89 2.98
N THR A 175 0.55 -8.89 2.41
CA THR A 175 1.79 -9.20 3.11
C THR A 175 2.38 -7.94 3.77
N ALA A 176 3.40 -8.11 4.61
CA ALA A 176 4.03 -7.00 5.33
C ALA A 176 4.68 -5.97 4.38
N ASP A 177 5.15 -6.41 3.23
CA ASP A 177 5.68 -5.62 2.12
C ASP A 177 4.58 -5.12 1.16
N TRP A 178 3.30 -5.29 1.48
CA TRP A 178 2.15 -4.90 0.66
C TRP A 178 2.02 -5.66 -0.66
N GLY A 179 2.67 -6.81 -0.81
CA GLY A 179 2.33 -7.78 -1.84
C GLY A 179 1.03 -8.54 -1.50
N TRP A 180 0.67 -9.48 -2.36
CA TRP A 180 -0.48 -10.35 -2.14
C TRP A 180 -0.09 -11.73 -1.62
N ARG A 181 -0.96 -12.26 -0.76
CA ARG A 181 -0.93 -13.64 -0.28
C ARG A 181 -2.30 -14.27 -0.45
N LEU A 182 -2.32 -15.47 -1.03
CA LEU A 182 -3.50 -16.33 -1.08
C LEU A 182 -3.22 -17.55 -0.21
N TYR A 183 -4.15 -17.97 0.64
CA TYR A 183 -3.85 -19.10 1.52
C TYR A 183 -5.06 -19.93 1.91
N CYS A 184 -4.80 -21.21 2.17
CA CYS A 184 -5.69 -22.12 2.85
C CYS A 184 -4.89 -22.91 3.91
N PRO A 185 -5.50 -23.83 4.69
CA PRO A 185 -4.77 -24.62 5.68
C PRO A 185 -3.61 -25.47 5.13
N TYR A 186 -3.60 -25.74 3.83
CA TYR A 186 -2.66 -26.67 3.20
C TYR A 186 -1.47 -25.98 2.54
N PHE A 187 -1.68 -24.81 1.94
CA PHE A 187 -0.65 -24.10 1.18
C PHE A 187 -0.96 -22.60 1.09
N ALA A 188 0.03 -21.82 0.66
CA ALA A 188 -0.11 -20.41 0.36
C ALA A 188 0.61 -20.03 -0.93
N PHE A 189 0.03 -19.10 -1.68
CA PHE A 189 0.68 -18.41 -2.78
C PHE A 189 1.15 -17.03 -2.32
N TYR A 190 2.32 -16.62 -2.78
CA TYR A 190 2.85 -15.27 -2.64
C TYR A 190 3.14 -14.72 -4.02
N GLU A 191 2.75 -13.47 -4.26
CA GLU A 191 3.04 -12.80 -5.52
C GLU A 191 4.56 -12.70 -5.72
N ALA A 192 5.09 -13.15 -6.86
CA ALA A 192 6.53 -13.20 -7.11
C ALA A 192 7.17 -11.79 -7.13
N GLU A 193 8.44 -11.68 -6.73
CA GLU A 193 9.20 -10.45 -6.89
C GLU A 193 9.43 -10.20 -8.38
N VAL A 194 9.17 -8.96 -8.83
CA VAL A 194 9.44 -8.49 -10.20
C VAL A 194 10.85 -7.89 -10.24
#